data_AF-A0A9R0UIC8-F1
#
_entry.id   AF-A0A9R0UIC8-F1
#
_cell.length_a   1.000
_cell.length_b   1.000
_cell.length_c   1.000
_cell.angle_alpha   90.00
_cell.angle_beta   90.00
_cell.angle_gamma   90.00
#
_symmetry.space_group_name_H-M   'P 1'
#
loop_
_entity.id
_entity.type
_entity.pdbx_description
1 polymer ?
#
loop_
_entity_poly.entity_id
_entity_poly.type
_entity_poly.pdbx_seq_one_letter_code
_entity_poly.pdbx_strand_id
1 'polypeptide(L)'
;MSTIDELRLRALPDTEGAARCDVRHDVPAVVFSTGGYTGNVYHEFNDGIIPLVIVSRNGSRAIENEPDLARAAARAGFRVTVLRPRPDTELAQMYRVLNGSDVMVGVHGAAMTHFLFMRPGSVFIQVVPLGTDWAAENYYGEPARRLGLRYVPYKILPSESSLFRRYARDDPVLTDPVAVNAKGWQVTKKVYLDGQNVRLDMARFRRRLREAYDHWAAQRRRQQSQPL
;
A
#
# COMPACT_ATOMS: atom_id res chain seq x y z
N MET A 1 -5.99 -23.52 9.12
CA MET A 1 -4.88 -23.30 8.16
C MET A 1 -4.37 -24.67 7.72
N SER A 2 -5.08 -25.34 6.82
CA SER A 2 -4.84 -26.77 6.48
C SER A 2 -5.18 -27.11 5.01
N THR A 3 -5.17 -26.14 4.11
CA THR A 3 -5.63 -26.33 2.71
C THR A 3 -4.52 -26.12 1.67
N ILE A 4 -3.28 -25.92 2.10
CA ILE A 4 -2.14 -25.70 1.22
C ILE A 4 -1.10 -26.78 1.51
N ASP A 5 -1.03 -27.75 0.62
CA ASP A 5 -0.01 -28.79 0.65
C ASP A 5 1.29 -28.29 0.02
N GLU A 6 2.42 -28.71 0.58
CA GLU A 6 3.74 -28.42 0.03
C GLU A 6 3.92 -29.20 -1.28
N LEU A 7 3.99 -28.49 -2.41
CA LEU A 7 4.32 -29.09 -3.71
C LEU A 7 5.83 -29.08 -3.91
N ARG A 8 6.40 -30.28 -4.14
CA ARG A 8 7.80 -30.44 -4.54
C ARG A 8 7.88 -30.69 -6.03
N LEU A 9 8.42 -29.71 -6.76
CA LEU A 9 8.74 -29.88 -8.17
C LEU A 9 10.02 -30.71 -8.30
N ARG A 10 9.95 -31.81 -9.05
CA ARG A 10 11.10 -32.64 -9.38
C ARG A 10 11.37 -32.49 -10.88
N ALA A 11 12.54 -31.95 -11.22
CA ALA A 11 13.03 -32.01 -12.60
C ALA A 11 13.35 -33.47 -12.94
N LEU A 12 12.71 -34.01 -13.98
CA LEU A 12 13.01 -35.33 -14.51
C LEU A 12 14.08 -35.21 -15.60
N PRO A 13 15.17 -36.01 -15.54
CA PRO A 13 16.12 -36.09 -16.63
C PRO A 13 15.48 -36.71 -17.88
N ASP A 14 15.96 -36.33 -19.07
CA ASP A 14 15.60 -36.91 -20.38
C ASP A 14 16.18 -38.34 -20.47
N THR A 15 15.69 -39.27 -19.66
CA THR A 15 16.12 -40.68 -19.62
C THR A 15 14.92 -41.62 -19.75
N GLU A 16 15.16 -42.79 -20.34
CA GLU A 16 14.18 -43.87 -20.54
C GLU A 16 13.44 -44.20 -19.24
N GLY A 17 12.17 -43.75 -19.15
CA GLY A 17 11.31 -43.95 -17.97
C GLY A 17 10.54 -42.70 -17.54
N ALA A 18 10.95 -41.50 -17.96
CA ALA A 18 10.12 -40.31 -17.83
C ALA A 18 8.99 -40.35 -18.88
N ALA A 19 7.77 -40.00 -18.48
CA ALA A 19 6.68 -39.85 -19.44
C ALA A 19 7.10 -38.86 -20.53
N ARG A 20 6.96 -39.28 -21.80
CA ARG A 20 7.33 -38.45 -22.96
C ARG A 20 6.55 -37.14 -22.89
N CYS A 21 7.24 -36.00 -22.91
CA CYS A 21 6.58 -34.70 -22.97
C CYS A 21 5.79 -34.57 -24.28
N ASP A 22 4.48 -34.39 -24.19
CA ASP A 22 3.61 -34.16 -25.35
C ASP A 22 3.80 -32.76 -25.94
N VAL A 23 4.11 -31.78 -25.09
CA VAL A 23 4.32 -30.37 -25.46
C VAL A 23 5.53 -29.81 -24.72
N ARG A 24 6.39 -29.08 -25.44
CA ARG A 24 7.50 -28.29 -24.86
C ARG A 24 7.25 -26.81 -25.10
N HIS A 25 7.45 -26.00 -24.07
CA HIS A 25 7.39 -24.55 -24.13
C HIS A 25 8.78 -23.97 -23.82
N ASP A 26 9.15 -22.88 -24.50
CA ASP A 26 10.42 -22.16 -24.32
C ASP A 26 10.29 -20.92 -23.41
N VAL A 27 9.12 -20.75 -22.79
CA VAL A 27 8.81 -19.66 -21.86
C VAL A 27 8.90 -20.11 -20.39
N PRO A 28 9.31 -19.23 -19.45
CA PRO A 28 9.35 -19.56 -18.02
C PRO A 28 7.98 -19.95 -17.45
N ALA A 29 7.93 -21.04 -16.70
CA ALA A 29 6.73 -21.48 -15.99
C ALA A 29 6.68 -20.92 -14.56
N VAL A 30 5.49 -20.54 -14.10
CA VAL A 30 5.23 -20.16 -12.70
C VAL A 30 4.24 -21.16 -12.12
N VAL A 31 4.58 -21.76 -10.99
CA VAL A 31 3.70 -22.68 -10.25
C VAL A 31 3.34 -22.02 -8.93
N PHE A 32 2.04 -21.92 -8.64
CA PHE A 32 1.52 -21.42 -7.37
C PHE A 32 0.33 -22.26 -6.94
N SER A 33 0.14 -22.39 -5.62
CA SER A 33 -1.04 -23.05 -5.06
C SER A 33 -2.13 -22.04 -4.80
N THR A 34 -3.35 -22.34 -5.24
CA THR A 34 -4.52 -21.46 -5.04
C THR A 34 -5.26 -21.75 -3.74
N GLY A 35 -4.89 -22.85 -3.06
CA GLY A 35 -4.94 -23.02 -1.60
C GLY A 35 -6.27 -22.78 -0.88
N GLY A 36 -7.39 -22.61 -1.60
CA GLY A 36 -8.71 -22.33 -1.04
C GLY A 36 -9.35 -20.99 -1.41
N TYR A 37 -8.87 -20.25 -2.42
CA TYR A 37 -9.53 -19.04 -2.91
C TYR A 37 -9.80 -19.08 -4.41
N THR A 38 -11.04 -18.65 -4.75
CA THR A 38 -11.63 -18.52 -6.09
C THR A 38 -11.72 -19.84 -6.83
N GLY A 39 -12.84 -20.57 -6.68
CA GLY A 39 -13.09 -21.87 -7.31
C GLY A 39 -13.25 -21.88 -8.85
N ASN A 40 -12.50 -21.03 -9.57
CA ASN A 40 -12.42 -20.97 -11.03
C ASN A 40 -11.01 -20.53 -11.48
N VAL A 41 -10.39 -21.33 -12.35
CA VAL A 41 -9.04 -21.15 -12.91
C VAL A 41 -8.84 -19.80 -13.63
N TYR A 42 -9.87 -19.23 -14.26
CA TYR A 42 -9.79 -17.92 -14.90
C TYR A 42 -9.68 -16.77 -13.88
N HIS A 43 -10.26 -16.95 -12.69
CA HIS A 43 -10.15 -16.01 -11.58
C HIS A 43 -8.80 -16.14 -10.88
N GLU A 44 -8.24 -17.34 -10.77
CA GLU A 44 -6.95 -17.56 -10.10
C GLU A 44 -5.79 -16.80 -10.78
N PHE A 45 -5.77 -16.73 -12.12
CA PHE A 45 -4.74 -16.02 -12.89
C PHE A 45 -4.90 -14.49 -12.87
N ASN A 46 -6.14 -13.98 -12.83
CA ASN A 46 -6.43 -12.54 -12.93
C ASN A 46 -6.73 -11.86 -11.57
N ASP A 47 -7.15 -12.65 -10.58
CA ASP A 47 -7.49 -12.20 -9.23
C ASP A 47 -6.35 -12.40 -8.23
N GLY A 48 -5.32 -13.21 -8.53
CA GLY A 48 -4.17 -13.38 -7.63
C GLY A 48 -3.23 -12.17 -7.55
N ILE A 49 -3.36 -11.19 -8.46
CA ILE A 49 -2.43 -10.07 -8.60
C ILE A 49 -3.14 -8.77 -8.18
N ILE A 50 -2.91 -8.32 -6.95
CA ILE A 50 -3.52 -7.09 -6.42
C ILE A 50 -2.54 -5.92 -6.62
N PRO A 51 -2.80 -4.96 -7.53
CA PRO A 51 -1.85 -3.88 -7.78
C PRO A 51 -1.90 -2.86 -6.63
N LEU A 52 -0.75 -2.61 -6.02
CA LEU A 52 -0.57 -1.62 -4.97
C LEU A 52 0.41 -0.57 -5.46
N VAL A 53 0.03 0.71 -5.37
CA VAL A 53 0.92 1.82 -5.65
C VAL A 53 1.41 2.48 -4.36
N ILE A 54 2.71 2.66 -4.24
CA ILE A 54 3.35 3.50 -3.22
C ILE A 54 3.67 4.83 -3.86
N VAL A 55 3.06 5.91 -3.39
CA VAL A 55 3.37 7.27 -3.82
C VAL A 55 4.53 7.79 -2.99
N SER A 56 5.72 7.69 -3.57
CA SER A 56 6.99 8.05 -2.98
C SER A 56 7.22 9.56 -3.01
N ARG A 57 7.99 10.05 -2.05
CA ARG A 57 8.34 11.46 -1.89
C ARG A 57 9.83 11.58 -1.62
N ASN A 58 10.46 12.57 -2.26
CA ASN A 58 11.83 12.96 -1.98
C ASN A 58 11.81 14.21 -1.07
N GLY A 59 12.75 14.30 -0.12
CA GLY A 59 12.85 15.44 0.79
C GLY A 59 12.00 15.27 2.05
N SER A 60 10.95 16.08 2.20
CA SER A 60 10.09 16.08 3.39
C SER A 60 8.96 15.07 3.32
N ARG A 61 8.62 14.52 4.48
CA ARG A 61 7.63 13.45 4.67
C ARG A 61 7.93 12.21 3.81
N ALA A 62 9.20 11.94 3.58
CA ALA A 62 9.66 10.73 2.92
C ALA A 62 9.53 9.52 3.86
N ILE A 63 9.28 8.34 3.29
CA ILE A 63 9.35 7.06 4.02
C ILE A 63 10.80 6.59 3.99
N GLU A 64 11.51 6.71 5.11
CA GLU A 64 12.95 6.40 5.23
C GLU A 64 13.24 4.92 4.90
N ASN A 65 12.30 4.03 5.19
CA ASN A 65 12.38 2.60 4.92
C ASN A 65 11.38 2.12 3.84
N GLU A 66 11.18 2.92 2.78
CA GLU A 66 10.34 2.56 1.63
C GLU A 66 10.64 1.16 1.04
N PRO A 67 11.90 0.72 0.90
CA PRO A 67 12.18 -0.64 0.42
C PRO A 67 11.63 -1.74 1.33
N ASP A 68 11.56 -1.53 2.64
CA ASP A 68 10.95 -2.48 3.57
C ASP A 68 9.43 -2.54 3.40
N LEU A 69 8.80 -1.39 3.21
CA LEU A 69 7.38 -1.30 2.89
C LEU A 69 7.06 -2.05 1.59
N ALA A 70 7.82 -1.80 0.51
CA ALA A 70 7.62 -2.47 -0.76
C ALA A 70 7.78 -4.00 -0.63
N ARG A 71 8.82 -4.47 0.07
CA ARG A 71 9.00 -5.90 0.36
C ARG A 71 7.88 -6.48 1.23
N ALA A 72 7.38 -5.73 2.21
CA ALA A 72 6.28 -6.17 3.07
C ALA A 72 4.96 -6.28 2.28
N ALA A 73 4.67 -5.33 1.39
CA ALA A 73 3.52 -5.38 0.51
C ALA A 73 3.63 -6.55 -0.49
N ALA A 74 4.78 -6.75 -1.13
CA ALA A 74 4.98 -7.89 -2.02
C ALA A 74 4.74 -9.24 -1.31
N ARG A 75 5.28 -9.42 -0.10
CA ARG A 75 5.03 -10.62 0.73
C ARG A 75 3.58 -10.77 1.20
N ALA A 76 2.81 -9.70 1.19
CA ALA A 76 1.38 -9.72 1.51
C ALA A 76 0.51 -10.04 0.29
N GLY A 77 1.10 -10.30 -0.88
CA GLY A 77 0.38 -10.68 -2.11
C GLY A 77 0.13 -9.52 -3.08
N PHE A 78 0.71 -8.34 -2.86
CA PHE A 78 0.53 -7.20 -3.75
C PHE A 78 1.59 -7.13 -4.85
N ARG A 79 1.17 -6.77 -6.07
CA ARG A 79 2.09 -6.31 -7.13
C ARG A 79 2.39 -4.84 -6.91
N VAL A 80 3.59 -4.55 -6.42
CA VAL A 80 3.96 -3.20 -5.96
C VAL A 80 4.53 -2.37 -7.10
N THR A 81 3.95 -1.18 -7.31
CA THR A 81 4.50 -0.12 -8.15
C THR A 81 4.91 1.05 -7.27
N VAL A 82 6.15 1.53 -7.38
CA VAL A 82 6.58 2.75 -6.69
C VAL A 82 6.49 3.94 -7.65
N LEU A 83 5.53 4.82 -7.40
CA LEU A 83 5.30 6.02 -8.16
C LEU A 83 6.08 7.18 -7.54
N ARG A 84 6.91 7.87 -8.33
CA ARG A 84 7.71 9.03 -7.91
C ARG A 84 7.27 10.27 -8.68
N PRO A 85 6.23 10.99 -8.23
CA PRO A 85 5.74 12.15 -8.93
C PRO A 85 6.79 13.26 -8.95
N ARG A 86 7.01 13.83 -10.12
CA ARG A 86 7.81 15.03 -10.35
C ARG A 86 6.89 16.16 -10.85
N PRO A 87 7.30 17.44 -10.76
CA PRO A 87 6.50 18.54 -11.27
C PRO A 87 6.15 18.42 -12.76
N ASP A 88 6.96 17.70 -13.54
CA ASP A 88 6.79 17.46 -14.98
C ASP A 88 6.09 16.13 -15.31
N THR A 89 5.65 15.35 -14.31
CA THR A 89 4.97 14.07 -14.55
C THR A 89 3.60 14.32 -15.17
N GLU A 90 3.34 13.68 -16.31
CA GLU A 90 2.06 13.77 -16.99
C GLU A 90 0.90 13.26 -16.11
N LEU A 91 -0.18 14.03 -16.07
CA LEU A 91 -1.38 13.65 -15.32
C LEU A 91 -1.98 12.34 -15.81
N ALA A 92 -1.92 12.10 -17.13
CA ALA A 92 -2.41 10.86 -17.74
C ALA A 92 -1.66 9.63 -17.23
N GLN A 93 -0.35 9.75 -16.95
CA GLN A 93 0.43 8.67 -16.37
C GLN A 93 0.00 8.39 -14.92
N MET A 94 -0.19 9.44 -14.12
CA MET A 94 -0.70 9.33 -12.75
C MET A 94 -2.06 8.64 -12.72
N TYR A 95 -2.99 9.07 -13.58
CA TYR A 95 -4.32 8.49 -13.72
C TYR A 95 -4.24 7.00 -14.07
N ARG A 96 -3.47 6.61 -15.10
CA ARG A 96 -3.35 5.19 -15.52
C ARG A 96 -2.89 4.28 -14.37
N VAL A 97 -1.87 4.71 -13.63
CA VAL A 97 -1.33 3.92 -12.51
C VAL A 97 -2.35 3.82 -11.37
N LEU A 98 -2.97 4.93 -10.97
CA LEU A 98 -3.87 4.98 -9.81
C LEU A 98 -5.22 4.33 -10.09
N ASN A 99 -5.80 4.57 -11.26
CA ASN A 99 -7.05 3.93 -11.69
C ASN A 99 -6.88 2.42 -11.89
N GLY A 100 -5.67 1.98 -12.26
CA GLY A 100 -5.30 0.57 -12.36
C GLY A 100 -4.88 -0.10 -11.05
N SER A 101 -4.87 0.63 -9.93
CA SER A 101 -4.45 0.13 -8.62
C SER A 101 -5.64 -0.15 -7.70
N ASP A 102 -5.55 -1.22 -6.92
CA ASP A 102 -6.53 -1.60 -5.91
C ASP A 102 -6.19 -1.01 -4.53
N VAL A 103 -4.91 -0.71 -4.31
CA VAL A 103 -4.42 -0.08 -3.07
C VAL A 103 -3.47 1.07 -3.38
N MET A 104 -3.65 2.19 -2.71
CA MET A 104 -2.71 3.32 -2.70
C MET A 104 -2.15 3.52 -1.31
N VAL A 105 -0.84 3.70 -1.21
CA VAL A 105 -0.14 4.04 0.03
C VAL A 105 0.68 5.31 -0.17
N GLY A 106 0.59 6.24 0.77
CA GLY A 106 1.45 7.42 0.73
C GLY A 106 1.39 8.24 2.02
N VAL A 107 2.38 9.10 2.20
CA VAL A 107 2.44 10.03 3.33
C VAL A 107 1.61 11.27 3.02
N HIS A 108 0.86 11.74 4.02
CA HIS A 108 0.04 12.94 3.95
C HIS A 108 0.76 14.11 3.26
N GLY A 109 0.15 14.68 2.23
CA GLY A 109 0.67 15.82 1.49
C GLY A 109 -0.02 15.97 0.13
N ALA A 110 0.32 17.02 -0.61
CA ALA A 110 -0.38 17.39 -1.85
C ALA A 110 -0.53 16.23 -2.85
N ALA A 111 0.50 15.38 -3.00
CA ALA A 111 0.45 14.22 -3.90
C ALA A 111 -0.67 13.21 -3.54
N MET A 112 -1.23 13.26 -2.33
CA MET A 112 -2.33 12.41 -1.94
C MET A 112 -3.64 12.78 -2.62
N THR A 113 -3.82 14.00 -3.14
CA THR A 113 -5.04 14.39 -3.89
C THR A 113 -5.32 13.48 -5.08
N HIS A 114 -4.30 12.81 -5.61
CA HIS A 114 -4.47 11.85 -6.70
C HIS A 114 -5.29 10.60 -6.30
N PHE A 115 -5.66 10.43 -5.01
CA PHE A 115 -6.65 9.43 -4.60
C PHE A 115 -7.96 9.55 -5.40
N LEU A 116 -8.29 10.74 -5.92
CA LEU A 116 -9.43 11.00 -6.79
C LEU A 116 -9.45 10.15 -8.07
N PHE A 117 -8.29 9.63 -8.49
CA PHE A 117 -8.16 8.76 -9.66
C PHE A 117 -8.32 7.29 -9.34
N MET A 118 -8.47 6.92 -8.06
CA MET A 118 -8.75 5.54 -7.69
C MET A 118 -10.21 5.18 -7.95
N ARG A 119 -10.44 3.90 -8.26
CA ARG A 119 -11.79 3.37 -8.47
C ARG A 119 -12.51 3.22 -7.13
N PRO A 120 -13.82 3.48 -7.05
CA PRO A 120 -14.62 3.12 -5.88
C PRO A 120 -14.40 1.66 -5.47
N GLY A 121 -14.36 1.40 -4.18
CA GLY A 121 -14.03 0.10 -3.60
C GLY A 121 -12.53 -0.17 -3.40
N SER A 122 -11.66 0.67 -3.94
CA SER A 122 -10.20 0.59 -3.69
C SER A 122 -9.84 1.05 -2.27
N VAL A 123 -8.64 0.67 -1.80
CA VAL A 123 -8.15 1.01 -0.46
C VAL A 123 -7.13 2.14 -0.52
N PHE A 124 -7.32 3.16 0.30
CA PHE A 124 -6.39 4.26 0.44
C PHE A 124 -5.78 4.28 1.85
N ILE A 125 -4.50 3.89 1.96
CA ILE A 125 -3.73 3.91 3.19
C ILE A 125 -2.94 5.22 3.26
N GLN A 126 -3.34 6.12 4.14
CA GLN A 126 -2.62 7.36 4.38
C GLN A 126 -1.72 7.25 5.61
N VAL A 127 -0.41 7.38 5.44
CA VAL A 127 0.51 7.61 6.56
C VAL A 127 0.32 9.05 7.04
N VAL A 128 -0.06 9.22 8.30
CA VAL A 128 -0.38 10.51 8.92
C VAL A 128 0.77 10.90 9.84
N PRO A 129 1.61 11.88 9.46
CA PRO A 129 2.68 12.42 10.29
C PRO A 129 2.17 13.11 11.55
N LEU A 130 3.06 13.33 12.53
CA LEU A 130 2.73 14.09 13.75
C LEU A 130 2.17 15.47 13.39
N GLY A 131 1.17 15.93 14.15
CA GLY A 131 0.60 17.26 13.99
C GLY A 131 -0.26 17.46 12.73
N THR A 132 -0.62 16.38 12.02
CA THR A 132 -1.39 16.48 10.76
C THR A 132 -2.75 15.77 10.81
N ASP A 133 -3.18 15.26 11.97
CA ASP A 133 -4.40 14.46 12.15
C ASP A 133 -5.66 15.10 11.57
N TRP A 134 -5.93 16.36 11.94
CA TRP A 134 -7.10 17.08 11.46
C TRP A 134 -7.03 17.29 9.94
N ALA A 135 -5.88 17.70 9.43
CA ALA A 135 -5.69 17.90 7.99
C ALA A 135 -5.84 16.59 7.21
N ALA A 136 -5.33 15.48 7.73
CA ALA A 136 -5.46 14.15 7.13
C ALA A 136 -6.92 13.74 6.99
N GLU A 137 -7.71 13.87 8.06
CA GLU A 137 -9.11 13.50 8.04
C GLU A 137 -9.94 14.41 7.12
N ASN A 138 -9.77 15.74 7.22
CA ASN A 138 -10.62 16.69 6.48
C ASN A 138 -10.24 16.81 5.00
N TYR A 139 -8.94 16.75 4.66
CA TYR A 139 -8.52 16.89 3.27
C TYR A 139 -8.66 15.60 2.46
N TYR A 140 -8.53 14.46 3.13
CA TYR A 140 -8.38 13.18 2.43
C TYR A 140 -9.29 12.09 2.99
N GLY A 141 -9.38 11.94 4.31
CA GLY A 141 -10.13 10.86 4.94
C GLY A 141 -11.63 10.89 4.63
N GLU A 142 -12.31 11.98 4.96
CA GLU A 142 -13.74 12.14 4.69
C GLU A 142 -14.03 12.12 3.17
N PRO A 143 -13.33 12.92 2.32
CA PRO A 143 -13.54 12.87 0.87
C PRO A 143 -13.34 11.47 0.26
N ALA A 144 -12.31 10.73 0.68
CA ALA A 144 -12.06 9.38 0.17
C ALA A 144 -13.22 8.42 0.49
N ARG A 145 -13.78 8.49 1.71
CA ARG A 145 -14.96 7.67 2.07
C ARG A 145 -16.18 8.05 1.26
N ARG A 146 -16.43 9.34 1.03
CA ARG A 146 -17.56 9.82 0.20
C ARG A 146 -17.43 9.37 -1.27
N LEU A 147 -16.21 9.20 -1.76
CA LEU A 147 -15.92 8.67 -3.10
C LEU A 147 -15.91 7.13 -3.16
N GLY A 148 -16.34 6.46 -2.09
CA GLY A 148 -16.47 5.01 -2.04
C GLY A 148 -15.16 4.28 -1.82
N LEU A 149 -14.08 4.95 -1.39
CA LEU A 149 -12.83 4.30 -1.04
C LEU A 149 -12.85 3.81 0.40
N ARG A 150 -12.14 2.72 0.66
CA ARG A 150 -11.80 2.31 2.03
C ARG A 150 -10.60 3.12 2.50
N TYR A 151 -10.85 4.17 3.27
CA TYR A 151 -9.80 4.97 3.89
C TYR A 151 -9.22 4.29 5.14
N VAL A 152 -7.90 4.18 5.22
CA VAL A 152 -7.16 3.53 6.29
C VAL A 152 -6.03 4.45 6.78
N PRO A 153 -6.25 5.26 7.84
CA PRO A 153 -5.21 6.12 8.38
C PRO A 153 -4.19 5.28 9.18
N TYR A 154 -2.90 5.51 8.90
CA TYR A 154 -1.78 5.03 9.70
C TYR A 154 -1.14 6.22 10.43
N LYS A 155 -1.66 6.49 11.64
CA LYS A 155 -1.10 7.52 12.53
C LYS A 155 0.22 7.03 13.10
N ILE A 156 1.28 7.76 12.81
CA ILE A 156 2.62 7.41 13.28
C ILE A 156 2.74 7.69 14.77
N LEU A 157 3.59 6.92 15.44
CA LEU A 157 4.05 7.23 16.79
C LEU A 157 5.19 8.25 16.72
N PRO A 158 5.47 8.96 17.83
CA PRO A 158 6.65 9.82 17.91
C PRO A 158 7.94 9.10 17.48
N SER A 159 8.14 7.86 17.93
CA SER A 159 9.31 7.03 17.60
C SER A 159 9.48 6.70 16.10
N GLU A 160 8.42 6.83 15.30
CA GLU A 160 8.47 6.65 13.85
C GLU A 160 8.78 7.96 13.10
N SER A 161 8.71 9.11 13.77
CA SER A 161 9.05 10.41 13.19
C SER A 161 10.55 10.68 13.32
N SER A 162 11.16 11.26 12.29
CA SER A 162 12.54 11.75 12.37
C SER A 162 12.72 12.85 13.43
N LEU A 163 11.63 13.51 13.84
CA LEU A 163 11.63 14.52 14.91
C LEU A 163 12.04 13.93 16.25
N PHE A 164 11.79 12.63 16.49
CA PHE A 164 12.18 11.94 17.72
C PHE A 164 13.68 11.96 18.00
N ARG A 165 14.50 12.08 16.95
CA ARG A 165 15.96 12.18 17.05
C ARG A 165 16.46 13.62 17.18
N ARG A 166 15.58 14.62 16.99
CA ARG A 166 15.95 16.05 16.92
C ARG A 166 15.46 16.85 18.12
N TYR A 167 14.38 16.42 18.76
CA TYR A 167 13.76 17.10 19.89
C TYR A 167 13.91 16.27 21.17
N ALA A 168 13.88 16.95 22.32
CA ALA A 168 13.84 16.29 23.61
C ALA A 168 12.56 15.46 23.75
N ARG A 169 12.58 14.39 24.57
CA ARG A 169 11.47 13.42 24.66
C ARG A 169 10.18 14.03 25.22
N ASP A 170 10.32 15.05 26.05
CA ASP A 170 9.27 15.84 26.68
C ASP A 170 8.85 17.08 25.86
N ASP A 171 9.57 17.39 24.77
CA ASP A 171 9.29 18.55 23.94
C ASP A 171 7.86 18.48 23.34
N PRO A 172 7.08 19.58 23.42
CA PRO A 172 5.73 19.66 22.85
C PRO A 172 5.63 19.25 21.38
N VAL A 173 6.71 19.37 20.60
CA VAL A 173 6.75 18.87 19.21
C VAL A 173 6.40 17.38 19.13
N LEU A 174 6.77 16.59 20.13
CA LEU A 174 6.51 15.15 20.21
C LEU A 174 5.31 14.82 21.11
N THR A 175 5.09 15.59 22.18
CA THR A 175 4.12 15.27 23.23
C THR A 175 2.78 16.00 23.08
N ASP A 176 2.77 17.21 22.52
CA ASP A 176 1.57 18.01 22.29
C ASP A 176 1.60 18.76 20.93
N PRO A 177 1.42 18.04 19.82
CA PRO A 177 1.37 18.67 18.50
C PRO A 177 0.22 19.67 18.30
N VAL A 178 -0.83 19.60 19.13
CA VAL A 178 -1.96 20.53 19.07
C VAL A 178 -1.53 21.91 19.55
N ALA A 179 -0.84 21.98 20.70
CA ALA A 179 -0.27 23.23 21.20
C ALA A 179 0.77 23.83 20.25
N VAL A 180 1.58 23.01 19.58
CA VAL A 180 2.53 23.51 18.56
C VAL A 180 1.80 24.08 17.35
N ASN A 181 0.74 23.43 16.88
CA ASN A 181 -0.08 23.92 15.78
C ASN A 181 -0.81 25.23 16.11
N ALA A 182 -1.20 25.43 17.37
CA ALA A 182 -1.83 26.66 17.82
C ALA A 182 -0.92 27.90 17.68
N LYS A 183 0.40 27.71 17.54
CA LYS A 183 1.37 28.80 17.27
C LYS A 183 1.30 29.33 15.83
N GLY A 184 0.47 28.73 14.97
CA GLY A 184 0.16 29.22 13.63
C GLY A 184 0.83 28.45 12.50
N TRP A 185 0.34 28.68 11.29
CA TRP A 185 0.66 27.90 10.08
C TRP A 185 2.15 27.81 9.76
N GLN A 186 2.91 28.90 9.94
CA GLN A 186 4.34 28.91 9.65
C GLN A 186 5.12 27.91 10.53
N VAL A 187 4.72 27.77 11.79
CA VAL A 187 5.33 26.82 12.73
C VAL A 187 4.93 25.39 12.34
N THR A 188 3.64 25.13 12.12
CA THR A 188 3.14 23.83 11.66
C THR A 188 3.86 23.35 10.40
N LYS A 189 3.94 24.23 9.39
CA LYS A 189 4.60 23.91 8.12
C LYS A 189 6.06 23.56 8.35
N LYS A 190 6.80 24.42 9.05
CA LYS A 190 8.24 24.23 9.31
C LYS A 190 8.52 22.92 10.06
N VAL A 191 7.74 22.62 11.10
CA VAL A 191 8.00 21.45 11.97
C VAL A 191 7.44 20.18 11.35
N TYR A 192 6.15 20.16 11.02
CA TYR A 192 5.43 18.93 10.69
C TYR A 192 5.28 18.66 9.19
N LEU A 193 5.36 19.66 8.32
CA LEU A 193 5.25 19.43 6.87
C LEU A 193 6.61 19.35 6.19
N ASP A 194 7.55 20.19 6.60
CA ASP A 194 8.88 20.28 5.99
C ASP A 194 9.95 19.59 6.85
N GLY A 195 9.76 19.57 8.18
CA GLY A 195 10.76 19.14 9.15
C GLY A 195 10.80 17.64 9.47
N GLN A 196 9.82 16.84 9.05
CA GLN A 196 9.74 15.43 9.43
C GLN A 196 9.74 14.46 8.25
N ASN A 197 10.43 13.33 8.46
CA ASN A 197 10.32 12.11 7.67
C ASN A 197 9.82 10.98 8.56
N VAL A 198 9.40 9.88 7.93
CA VAL A 198 8.76 8.76 8.62
C VAL A 198 9.57 7.49 8.40
N ARG A 199 9.94 6.83 9.49
CA ARG A 199 10.42 5.45 9.49
C ARG A 199 9.30 4.57 10.03
N LEU A 200 8.64 3.84 9.15
CA LEU A 200 7.47 3.03 9.50
C LEU A 200 7.87 1.82 10.37
N ASP A 201 7.10 1.58 11.42
CA ASP A 201 7.10 0.33 12.16
C ASP A 201 6.43 -0.77 11.32
N MET A 202 7.25 -1.68 10.80
CA MET A 202 6.78 -2.75 9.91
C MET A 202 5.94 -3.81 10.60
N ALA A 203 6.03 -3.97 11.93
CA ALA A 203 5.14 -4.89 12.65
C ALA A 203 3.72 -4.32 12.70
N ARG A 204 3.59 -3.01 12.93
CA ARG A 204 2.30 -2.31 12.93
C ARG A 204 1.75 -2.12 11.53
N PHE A 205 2.58 -1.69 10.58
CA PHE A 205 2.12 -1.39 9.22
C PHE A 205 1.63 -2.61 8.46
N ARG A 206 2.22 -3.80 8.70
CA ARG A 206 1.74 -5.07 8.10
C ARG A 206 0.27 -5.36 8.41
N ARG A 207 -0.26 -4.87 9.53
CA ARG A 207 -1.68 -4.99 9.86
C ARG A 207 -2.56 -4.20 8.89
N ARG A 208 -2.08 -3.05 8.40
CA ARG A 208 -2.79 -2.23 7.40
C ARG A 208 -2.75 -2.85 6.00
N LEU A 209 -1.64 -3.48 5.65
CA LEU A 209 -1.54 -4.26 4.40
C LEU A 209 -2.52 -5.45 4.41
N ARG A 210 -2.64 -6.15 5.55
CA ARG A 210 -3.62 -7.22 5.72
C ARG A 210 -5.06 -6.71 5.63
N GLU A 211 -5.37 -5.62 6.32
CA GLU A 211 -6.69 -4.97 6.25
C GLU A 211 -7.06 -4.59 4.80
N ALA A 212 -6.11 -4.07 4.03
CA ALA A 212 -6.32 -3.74 2.62
C ALA A 212 -6.58 -4.98 1.76
N TYR A 213 -5.82 -6.06 1.99
CA TYR A 213 -6.01 -7.33 1.28
C TYR A 213 -7.38 -7.93 1.56
N ASP A 214 -7.75 -8.02 2.85
CA ASP A 214 -9.01 -8.61 3.29
C ASP A 214 -10.21 -7.82 2.73
N HIS A 215 -10.09 -6.49 2.67
CA HIS A 215 -11.11 -5.63 2.06
C HIS A 215 -11.30 -5.94 0.58
N TRP A 216 -10.21 -6.00 -0.19
CA TRP A 216 -10.24 -6.34 -1.62
C TRP A 216 -10.84 -7.75 -1.83
N ALA A 217 -10.44 -8.73 -1.03
CA ALA A 217 -10.92 -10.10 -1.15
C ALA A 217 -12.43 -10.23 -0.82
N ALA A 218 -12.94 -9.39 0.09
CA ALA A 218 -14.37 -9.32 0.38
C ALA A 218 -15.16 -8.66 -0.75
N GLN A 219 -14.63 -7.60 -1.37
CA GLN A 219 -15.25 -6.92 -2.51
C GLN A 219 -15.41 -7.85 -3.72
N ARG A 220 -14.35 -8.57 -4.09
CA ARG A 220 -14.36 -9.53 -5.21
C ARG A 220 -15.39 -10.64 -5.03
N ARG A 221 -15.48 -11.21 -3.82
CA ARG A 221 -16.48 -12.25 -3.50
C ARG A 221 -17.91 -11.76 -3.69
N ARG A 222 -18.21 -10.52 -3.32
CA ARG A 222 -19.55 -9.92 -3.51
C ARG A 222 -19.89 -9.70 -4.98
N GLN A 223 -18.94 -9.27 -5.78
CA GLN A 223 -19.13 -9.10 -7.23
C GLN A 223 -19.38 -10.43 -7.94
N GLN A 224 -18.72 -11.52 -7.50
CA GLN A 224 -18.91 -12.87 -8.05
C GLN A 224 -20.23 -13.55 -7.64
N SER A 225 -20.93 -13.04 -6.62
CA SER A 225 -22.18 -13.62 -6.11
C SER A 225 -23.43 -12.83 -6.49
N GLN A 226 -23.30 -11.77 -7.30
CA GLN A 226 -24.46 -11.11 -7.92
C GLN A 226 -24.91 -11.92 -9.17
N PRO A 227 -26.17 -12.34 -9.26
CA PRO A 227 -26.71 -12.90 -10.49
C PRO A 227 -26.73 -11.82 -11.58
N LEU A 228 -26.45 -12.26 -12.82
CA LEU A 228 -26.55 -11.44 -14.04
C LEU A 228 -27.95 -10.83 -14.21
#